data_AF-X0ZZJ5-F1
#
_entry.id   AF-X0ZZJ5-F1
#
_cell.length_a   1.000
_cell.length_b   1.000
_cell.length_c   1.000
_cell.angle_alpha   90.00
_cell.angle_beta   90.00
_cell.angle_gamma   90.00
#
_symmetry.space_group_name_H-M   'P 1'
#
loop_
_entity.id
_entity.type
_entity.pdbx_description
1 polymer ?
#
loop_
_entity_poly.entity_id
_entity_poly.type
_entity_poly.pdbx_seq_one_letter_code
_entity_poly.pdbx_strand_id
1 'polypeptide(L)' 'MEEYKQVILVRTDLKMSTGKKCAQSCHASVSASDMVRIQNKGFWKSWKNSGQKKVVLKVSTLEQLTEVVKKLKS' A
#
# COMPACT_ATOMS: atom_id res chain seq x y z
N MET A 1 -16.54 14.82 -2.16
CA MET A 1 -16.22 13.41 -2.47
C MET A 1 -15.11 12.98 -1.54
N GLU A 2 -15.25 11.84 -0.86
CA GLU A 2 -14.15 11.28 -0.07
C GLU A 2 -13.00 10.87 -0.99
N GLU A 3 -11.78 11.29 -0.65
CA GLU A 3 -10.58 10.96 -1.43
C GLU A 3 -9.93 9.69 -0.89
N TYR A 4 -10.01 8.59 -1.65
CA TYR A 4 -9.35 7.34 -1.32
C TYR A 4 -7.96 7.27 -1.98
N LYS A 5 -6.98 6.75 -1.25
CA LYS A 5 -5.63 6.45 -1.76
C LYS A 5 -5.11 5.15 -1.18
N GLN A 6 -4.24 4.48 -1.92
CA GLN A 6 -3.44 3.37 -1.45
C GLN A 6 -2.03 3.88 -1.12
N VAL A 7 -1.54 3.61 0.08
CA VAL A 7 -0.18 3.95 0.50
C VAL A 7 0.63 2.66 0.55
N ILE A 8 1.79 2.64 -0.11
CA ILE A 8 2.68 1.48 -0.21
C ILE A 8 3.99 1.85 0.46
N LEU A 9 4.39 1.11 1.49
CA LEU A 9 5.63 1.33 2.22
C LEU A 9 6.71 0.38 1.69
N VAL A 10 7.84 0.94 1.26
CA VAL A 10 8.98 0.19 0.73
C VAL A 10 10.16 0.31 1.68
N ARG A 11 10.66 -0.83 2.16
CA ARG A 11 11.87 -0.93 2.96
C ARG A 11 13.12 -0.59 2.16
N THR A 12 13.86 0.42 2.60
CA THR A 12 15.09 0.87 1.92
C THR A 12 16.36 0.18 2.42
N ASP A 13 16.35 -0.36 3.63
CA ASP A 13 17.46 -1.11 4.22
C ASP A 13 17.77 -2.42 3.51
N LEU A 14 16.79 -3.00 2.81
CA LEU A 14 16.96 -4.22 2.00
C LEU A 14 17.81 -4.02 0.74
N LYS A 15 18.24 -2.79 0.42
CA LYS A 15 19.09 -2.44 -0.73
C LYS A 15 18.62 -3.06 -2.07
N MET A 16 17.30 -3.19 -2.24
CA MET A 16 16.70 -3.74 -3.45
C MET A 16 17.06 -2.90 -4.69
N SER A 17 17.20 -3.55 -5.85
CA SER A 17 17.28 -2.85 -7.13
C SER A 17 15.98 -2.07 -7.43
N THR A 18 16.04 -1.06 -8.29
CA THR A 18 14.87 -0.25 -8.66
C THR A 18 13.73 -1.12 -9.20
N GLY A 19 14.03 -2.03 -10.13
CA GLY A 19 13.04 -2.97 -10.67
C GLY A 19 12.40 -3.84 -9.60
N LYS A 20 13.18 -4.32 -8.62
CA LYS A 20 12.65 -5.13 -7.51
C LYS A 20 11.72 -4.31 -6.60
N LYS A 21 12.04 -3.05 -6.31
CA LYS A 21 11.14 -2.15 -5.54
C LYS A 21 9.80 -1.94 -6.27
N CYS A 22 9.85 -1.72 -7.58
CA CYS A 22 8.65 -1.57 -8.41
C CYS A 22 7.80 -2.85 -8.37
N ALA A 23 8.42 -4.02 -8.60
CA ALA A 23 7.71 -5.30 -8.56
C ALA A 23 7.05 -5.56 -7.19
N GLN A 24 7.76 -5.33 -6.08
CA GLN A 24 7.20 -5.47 -4.74
C GLN A 24 6.05 -4.48 -4.47
N SER A 25 6.16 -3.26 -4.98
CA SER A 25 5.06 -2.27 -4.90
C SER A 25 3.83 -2.74 -5.68
N CYS A 26 4.02 -3.34 -6.86
CA CYS A 26 2.93 -3.93 -7.65
C CYS A 26 2.26 -5.09 -6.91
N HIS A 27 3.04 -6.02 -6.35
CA HIS A 27 2.51 -7.13 -5.56
C HIS A 27 1.69 -6.64 -4.37
N ALA A 28 2.22 -5.70 -3.59
CA ALA A 28 1.51 -5.11 -2.45
C ALA A 28 0.22 -4.40 -2.91
N SER A 29 0.27 -3.68 -4.03
CA SER A 29 -0.88 -2.96 -4.57
C SER A 29 -2.03 -3.88 -4.95
N VAL A 30 -1.74 -4.96 -5.69
CA VAL A 30 -2.73 -5.93 -6.14
C VAL A 30 -3.32 -6.70 -4.96
N SER A 31 -2.48 -7.25 -4.09
CA SER A 31 -2.94 -8.02 -2.93
C SER A 31 -3.84 -7.21 -2.00
N ALA A 32 -3.48 -5.95 -1.71
CA ALA A 32 -4.31 -5.08 -0.87
C ALA A 32 -5.60 -4.67 -1.59
N SER A 33 -5.56 -4.42 -2.90
CA SER A 33 -6.75 -4.12 -3.70
C SER A 33 -7.74 -5.28 -3.68
N ASP A 34 -7.27 -6.52 -3.87
CA ASP A 34 -8.13 -7.71 -3.85
C ASP A 34 -8.74 -7.97 -2.48
N MET A 35 -7.96 -7.78 -1.41
CA MET A 35 -8.46 -7.88 -0.04
C MET A 35 -9.61 -6.89 0.21
N VAL A 36 -9.43 -5.61 -0.13
CA VAL A 36 -10.49 -4.60 0.07
C VAL A 36 -11.68 -4.84 -0.86
N ARG A 37 -11.45 -5.35 -2.08
CA ARG A 37 -12.54 -5.71 -3.00
C ARG A 37 -13.48 -6.76 -2.41
N ILE A 38 -12.94 -7.73 -1.67
CA ILE A 38 -13.71 -8.79 -1.00
C ILE A 38 -14.38 -8.24 0.27
N GLN A 39 -13.65 -7.49 1.09
CA GLN A 39 -14.13 -7.02 2.39
C GLN A 39 -15.11 -5.84 2.30
N ASN A 40 -14.86 -4.89 1.40
CA ASN A 40 -15.68 -3.69 1.20
C ASN A 40 -15.61 -3.20 -0.25
N LYS A 41 -16.49 -3.75 -1.08
CA LYS A 41 -16.61 -3.41 -2.50
C LYS A 41 -16.93 -1.92 -2.75
N GLY A 42 -17.60 -1.25 -1.81
CA GLY A 42 -17.94 0.18 -1.92
C GLY A 42 -16.70 1.07 -1.85
N PHE A 43 -15.84 0.85 -0.86
CA PHE A 43 -14.55 1.56 -0.73
C PHE A 43 -13.65 1.27 -1.91
N TRP A 44 -13.56 0.00 -2.30
CA TRP A 44 -12.77 -0.40 -3.46
C TRP A 44 -13.23 0.30 -4.76
N LYS A 45 -14.55 0.35 -5.03
CA LYS A 45 -15.10 1.08 -6.18
C LYS A 45 -14.81 2.57 -6.12
N SER A 46 -14.96 3.18 -4.94
CA SER A 46 -14.71 4.62 -4.76
C SER A 46 -13.25 4.96 -5.07
N TRP A 47 -12.30 4.18 -4.54
CA TRP A 47 -10.88 4.31 -4.87
C TRP A 47 -10.59 4.04 -6.35
N LYS A 48 -11.20 3.01 -6.94
CA LYS A 48 -10.97 2.64 -8.33
C LYS A 48 -11.48 3.74 -9.28
N ASN A 49 -12.66 4.29 -9.00
CA ASN A 49 -13.29 5.34 -9.80
C ASN A 49 -12.64 6.71 -9.59
N SER A 50 -11.95 6.94 -8.47
CA SER A 50 -11.15 8.14 -8.22
C SER A 50 -9.74 8.10 -8.85
N GLY A 51 -9.52 7.24 -9.84
CA GLY A 51 -8.23 7.12 -10.51
C GLY A 51 -7.20 6.32 -9.72
N GLN A 52 -7.63 5.49 -8.77
CA GLN A 52 -6.82 4.46 -8.10
C GLN A 52 -5.49 4.99 -7.56
N LYS A 53 -5.52 6.17 -6.92
CA LYS A 53 -4.36 6.92 -6.41
C LYS A 53 -3.46 6.03 -5.56
N LYS A 54 -2.16 6.05 -5.85
CA LYS A 54 -1.11 5.30 -5.13
C LYS A 54 0.00 6.25 -4.71
N VAL A 55 0.45 6.12 -3.47
CA VAL A 55 1.59 6.86 -2.93
C VAL A 55 2.60 5.87 -2.38
N VAL A 56 3.81 5.88 -2.92
CA VAL A 56 4.89 5.00 -2.46
C VAL A 56 5.80 5.79 -1.53
N LEU A 57 5.96 5.32 -0.31
CA LEU A 57 6.80 5.92 0.72
C LEU A 57 7.94 4.98 1.11
N LYS A 58 9.00 5.55 1.67
CA LYS A 58 10.16 4.81 2.17
C LYS A 58 9.99 4.56 3.66
N VAL A 59 10.43 3.39 4.12
CA VAL A 59 10.62 3.08 5.54
C VAL A 59 12.03 2.50 5.71
N SER A 60 12.70 2.91 6.78
CA SER A 60 14.12 2.61 6.96
C SER A 60 14.36 1.24 7.56
N THR A 61 13.40 0.66 8.30
CA THR A 61 13.57 -0.64 8.96
C THR A 61 12.28 -1.47 9.02
N LEU A 62 12.39 -2.73 9.44
CA LEU A 62 11.24 -3.60 9.69
C LEU A 62 10.42 -3.11 10.90
N GLU A 63 11.10 -2.60 11.92
CA GLU A 63 10.50 -2.12 13.16
C GLU A 63 9.60 -0.92 12.87
N GLN A 64 10.07 0.04 12.07
CA GLN A 64 9.27 1.19 11.63
C GLN A 64 8.02 0.75 10.85
N LEU A 65 8.18 -0.20 9.93
CA LEU A 65 7.03 -0.76 9.19
C LEU A 65 6.03 -1.42 10.13
N THR A 66 6.52 -2.19 11.11
CA THR A 66 5.70 -2.91 12.07
C THR A 66 4.97 -1.95 13.01
N GLU A 67 5.61 -0.86 13.43
CA GLU A 67 4.99 0.19 14.23
C GLU A 67 3.83 0.86 13.48
N VAL A 68 3.99 1.16 12.19
CA VAL A 68 2.90 1.69 11.37
C VAL A 68 1.74 0.70 11.30
N VAL A 69 2.02 -0.59 11.09
CA VAL A 69 0.96 -1.63 11.06
C VAL A 69 0.22 -1.71 12.39
N LYS A 70 0.91 -1.59 13.53
CA LYS A 70 0.28 -1.58 14.86
C LYS A 70 -0.66 -0.38 15.01
N LYS A 71 -0.22 0.82 14.65
CA LYS A 71 -1.02 2.06 14.71
C LYS A 71 -2.26 2.05 13.81
N LEU A 72 -2.26 1.28 12.73
CA LEU A 72 -3.39 1.15 11.81
C LEU A 72 -4.42 0.10 12.26
N LYS A 73 -4.06 -0.79 13.20
CA LYS A 73 -4.93 -1.84 13.73
C LYS A 73 -5.54 -1.50 15.09
N SER A 74 -4.95 -0.54 15.81
CA SER A 74 -5.51 0.07 17.02
C SER A 74 -6.61 1.05 16.68
#